data_AF-A0A0Q6RKV5-F1
#
_entry.id   AF-A0A0Q6RKV5-F1
#
_cell.length_a   1.000
_cell.length_b   1.000
_cell.length_c   1.000
_cell.angle_alpha   90.00
_cell.angle_beta   90.00
_cell.angle_gamma   90.00
#
_symmetry.space_group_name_H-M   'P 1'
#
loop_
_entity.id
_entity.type
_entity.pdbx_description
1 polymer ?
#
loop_
_entity_poly.entity_id
_entity_poly.type
_entity_poly.pdbx_seq_one_letter_code
_entity_poly.pdbx_strand_id
1 'polypeptide(L)'
;MSFQAYLDAIEKKTGRTPRQLLDEAIERGYKEPGVKAGVIVQWLADGYGLGRGHAMAMVHVIQKGPEISTKHVGSDGVHRDATDTLWLDGAATKPAG
;
A
#
# COMPACT_ATOMS: atom_id res chain seq x y z
N MET A 1 -4.11 7.70 -12.14
CA MET A 1 -3.67 6.39 -11.59
C MET A 1 -4.26 6.26 -10.20
N SER A 2 -4.85 5.11 -9.90
CA SER A 2 -5.54 4.86 -8.63
C SER A 2 -4.53 4.39 -7.56
N PHE A 3 -4.91 4.42 -6.29
CA PHE A 3 -4.04 3.92 -5.22
C PHE A 3 -3.81 2.41 -5.39
N GLN A 4 -4.85 1.67 -5.77
CA GLN A 4 -4.73 0.24 -6.03
C GLN A 4 -3.69 -0.08 -7.11
N ALA A 5 -3.55 0.75 -8.15
CA ALA A 5 -2.52 0.56 -9.18
C ALA A 5 -1.09 0.66 -8.61
N TYR A 6 -0.87 1.46 -7.57
CA TYR A 6 0.42 1.47 -6.86
C TYR A 6 0.66 0.17 -6.10
N LEU A 7 -0.36 -0.37 -5.43
CA LEU A 7 -0.24 -1.64 -4.69
C LEU A 7 0.09 -2.81 -5.62
N ASP A 8 -0.54 -2.87 -6.80
CA ASP A 8 -0.24 -3.90 -7.79
C ASP A 8 1.19 -3.77 -8.33
N ALA A 9 1.64 -2.53 -8.53
CA ALA A 9 3.00 -2.27 -8.97
C ALA A 9 4.03 -2.59 -7.88
N ILE A 10 3.68 -2.41 -6.60
CA ILE A 10 4.49 -2.87 -5.47
C ILE A 10 4.62 -4.39 -5.53
N GLU A 11 3.51 -5.12 -5.61
CA GLU A 11 3.53 -6.59 -5.67
C GLU A 11 4.38 -7.13 -6.82
N LYS A 12 4.25 -6.54 -8.00
CA LYS A 12 5.07 -6.91 -9.16
C LYS A 12 6.57 -6.65 -8.96
N LYS A 13 6.95 -5.63 -8.17
CA LYS A 13 8.35 -5.27 -7.92
C LYS A 13 8.97 -6.06 -6.77
N THR A 14 8.20 -6.27 -5.72
CA THR A 14 8.68 -6.91 -4.49
C THR A 14 8.49 -8.43 -4.51
N GLY A 15 7.61 -8.94 -5.38
CA GLY A 15 7.17 -10.34 -5.36
C GLY A 15 6.33 -10.70 -4.13
N ARG A 16 5.86 -9.70 -3.38
CA ARG A 16 5.09 -9.84 -2.13
C ARG A 16 3.77 -9.10 -2.24
N THR A 17 2.69 -9.70 -1.76
CA THR A 17 1.42 -8.99 -1.70
C THR A 17 1.49 -7.83 -0.70
N PRO A 18 0.67 -6.78 -0.88
CA PRO A 18 0.60 -5.70 0.10
C PRO A 18 0.29 -6.18 1.52
N ARG A 19 -0.51 -7.24 1.69
CA ARG A 19 -0.78 -7.85 3.00
C ARG A 19 0.47 -8.48 3.61
N GLN A 20 1.25 -9.23 2.85
CA GLN A 20 2.50 -9.81 3.34
C GLN A 20 3.48 -8.73 3.81
N LEU A 21 3.62 -7.64 3.04
CA LEU A 21 4.46 -6.52 3.45
C LEU A 21 3.93 -5.81 4.69
N LEU A 22 2.60 -5.72 4.86
CA LEU A 22 1.99 -5.17 6.06
C LEU A 22 2.27 -6.05 7.28
N ASP A 23 2.13 -7.37 7.15
CA ASP A 23 2.39 -8.32 8.23
C ASP A 23 3.86 -8.26 8.68
N GLU A 24 4.80 -8.26 7.72
CA GLU A 24 6.23 -8.07 8.01
C GLU A 24 6.52 -6.73 8.70
N ALA A 25 5.82 -5.65 8.29
CA ALA A 25 5.97 -4.35 8.92
C ALA A 25 5.46 -4.36 10.38
N ILE A 26 4.38 -5.08 10.66
CA ILE A 26 3.84 -5.26 12.01
C ILE A 26 4.81 -6.07 12.87
N GLU A 27 5.36 -7.17 12.36
CA GLU A 27 6.37 -7.98 13.05
C GLU A 27 7.62 -7.16 13.40
N ARG A 28 7.96 -6.16 12.58
CA ARG A 28 9.08 -5.24 12.80
C ARG A 28 8.74 -4.06 13.71
N GLY A 29 7.51 -3.93 14.17
CA GLY A 29 7.04 -2.81 14.99
C GLY A 29 6.83 -1.51 14.20
N TYR A 30 6.79 -1.53 12.87
CA TYR A 30 6.65 -0.32 12.05
C TYR A 30 5.25 0.31 12.06
N LYS A 31 4.27 -0.41 12.61
CA LYS A 31 2.93 0.11 12.90
C LYS A 31 2.86 0.89 14.21
N GLU A 32 3.90 0.83 15.05
CA GLU A 32 3.90 1.53 16.33
C GLU A 32 3.90 3.06 16.16
N PRO A 33 3.20 3.80 17.05
CA PRO A 33 3.25 5.25 17.06
C PRO A 33 4.69 5.76 17.21
N GLY A 34 5.07 6.75 16.40
CA GLY A 34 6.41 7.36 16.46
C GLY A 34 7.41 6.80 15.45
N VAL A 35 7.10 5.70 14.76
CA VAL A 35 7.92 5.21 13.65
C VAL A 35 7.85 6.18 12.48
N LYS A 36 9.03 6.69 12.06
CA LYS A 36 9.12 7.64 10.95
C LYS A 36 8.90 6.92 9.62
N ALA A 37 8.14 7.54 8.72
CA ALA A 37 7.93 7.06 7.36
C ALA A 37 9.25 6.74 6.63
N GLY A 38 10.30 7.55 6.84
CA GLY A 38 11.62 7.33 6.25
C GLY A 38 12.25 5.98 6.61
N VAL A 39 12.00 5.45 7.81
CA VAL A 39 12.51 4.13 8.25
C VAL A 39 11.87 3.02 7.43
N ILE A 40 10.55 3.10 7.25
CA ILE A 40 9.78 2.13 6.46
C ILE A 40 10.17 2.21 4.99
N VAL A 41 10.35 3.42 4.45
CA VAL A 41 10.81 3.63 3.07
C VAL A 41 12.18 3.02 2.86
N GLN A 42 13.12 3.23 3.80
CA GLN A 42 14.46 2.67 3.72
C GLN A 42 14.43 1.14 3.77
N TRP A 43 13.64 0.56 4.68
CA TRP A 43 13.44 -0.90 4.74
C TRP A 43 12.90 -1.47 3.42
N LEU A 44 11.90 -0.84 2.82
CA LEU A 44 11.33 -1.29 1.54
C LEU A 44 12.32 -1.12 0.38
N ALA A 45 13.14 -0.07 0.41
CA ALA A 45 14.19 0.13 -0.59
C ALA A 45 15.30 -0.93 -0.46
N ASP A 46 15.77 -1.20 0.75
CA ASP A 46 16.89 -2.12 1.01
C ASP A 46 16.47 -3.58 0.86
N GLY A 47 15.28 -3.94 1.33
CA GLY A 47 14.78 -5.32 1.27
C GLY A 47 14.21 -5.72 -0.08
N TYR A 48 13.63 -4.77 -0.82
CA TYR A 48 12.83 -5.07 -2.00
C TYR A 48 13.14 -4.19 -3.22
N GLY A 49 14.14 -3.31 -3.14
CA GLY A 49 14.46 -2.38 -4.23
C GLY A 49 13.33 -1.39 -4.54
N LEU A 50 12.42 -1.16 -3.59
CA LEU A 50 11.22 -0.38 -3.83
C LEU A 50 11.52 1.12 -3.85
N GLY A 51 11.27 1.77 -5.00
CA GLY A 51 11.44 3.22 -5.13
C GLY A 51 10.49 4.03 -4.24
N ARG A 52 10.95 5.21 -3.78
CA ARG A 52 10.28 6.08 -2.81
C ARG A 52 8.79 6.32 -3.06
N GLY A 53 8.39 6.53 -4.32
CA GLY A 53 6.98 6.77 -4.67
C GLY A 53 6.06 5.59 -4.34
N HIS A 54 6.52 4.37 -4.59
CA HIS A 54 5.76 3.15 -4.24
C HIS A 54 5.86 2.85 -2.75
N ALA A 55 7.04 3.06 -2.16
CA ALA A 55 7.23 2.88 -0.72
C ALA A 55 6.28 3.75 0.12
N MET A 56 6.01 4.99 -0.30
CA MET A 56 5.06 5.86 0.39
C MET A 56 3.61 5.34 0.37
N ALA A 57 3.21 4.61 -0.68
CA ALA A 57 1.89 3.97 -0.70
C ALA A 57 1.81 2.87 0.37
N MET A 58 2.86 2.05 0.52
CA MET A 58 2.92 1.06 1.61
C MET A 58 3.01 1.71 2.99
N VAL A 59 3.74 2.80 3.17
CA VAL A 59 3.78 3.56 4.44
C VAL A 59 2.37 3.95 4.88
N HIS A 60 1.56 4.44 3.94
CA HIS A 60 0.17 4.79 4.23
C HIS A 60 -0.61 3.56 4.72
N VAL A 61 -0.52 2.43 4.02
CA VAL A 61 -1.20 1.18 4.42
C VAL A 61 -0.73 0.70 5.80
N ILE A 62 0.57 0.76 6.08
CA ILE A 62 1.15 0.32 7.37
C ILE A 62 0.66 1.18 8.52
N GLN A 63 0.68 2.51 8.35
CA GLN A 63 0.39 3.44 9.45
C GLN A 63 -1.10 3.75 9.62
N LYS A 64 -1.86 3.75 8.52
CA LYS A 64 -3.27 4.18 8.50
C LYS A 64 -4.24 3.04 8.19
N GLY A 65 -3.73 1.89 7.76
CA GLY A 65 -4.56 0.75 7.34
C GLY A 65 -4.98 0.83 5.86
N PRO A 66 -5.79 -0.15 5.42
CA PRO A 66 -6.26 -0.25 4.04
C PRO A 66 -7.34 0.78 3.65
N GLU A 67 -7.82 1.59 4.59
CA GLU A 67 -8.85 2.59 4.33
C GLU A 67 -8.24 3.82 3.65
N ILE A 68 -8.78 4.20 2.50
CA ILE A 68 -8.47 5.48 1.84
C ILE A 68 -9.56 6.48 2.17
N SER A 69 -9.16 7.73 2.44
CA SER A 69 -10.12 8.82 2.68
C SER A 69 -11.15 8.93 1.56
N THR A 70 -12.43 8.87 1.95
CA THR A 70 -13.63 9.00 1.11
C THR A 70 -13.70 10.29 0.28
N LYS A 71 -12.82 11.27 0.50
CA LYS A 71 -12.65 12.44 -0.41
C LYS A 71 -12.25 12.04 -1.84
N HIS A 72 -11.77 10.80 -2.03
CA HIS A 72 -11.49 10.19 -3.32
C HIS A 72 -12.41 9.00 -3.64
N VAL A 73 -13.62 8.93 -3.08
CA VAL A 73 -14.65 7.93 -3.45
C VAL A 73 -15.96 8.64 -3.86
N GLY A 74 -16.51 8.32 -5.04
CA GLY A 74 -17.82 8.83 -5.49
C GLY A 74 -17.95 10.29 -6.00
N SER A 75 -17.00 10.83 -6.77
CA SER A 75 -17.22 12.10 -7.52
C SER A 75 -16.69 11.95 -8.94
N ASP A 76 -17.50 12.36 -9.94
CA ASP A 76 -17.35 12.17 -11.39
C ASP A 76 -15.95 12.50 -11.96
N GLY A 77 -14.98 11.61 -11.78
CA GLY A 77 -13.61 11.84 -12.22
C GLY A 77 -12.89 10.54 -12.57
N VAL A 78 -12.19 10.56 -13.71
CA VAL A 78 -11.49 9.46 -14.41
C VAL A 78 -10.34 8.80 -13.62
N HIS A 79 -10.23 9.10 -12.32
CA HIS A 79 -9.13 8.72 -11.43
C HIS A 79 -9.65 8.30 -10.05
N ARG A 80 -10.48 7.26 -9.96
CA ARG A 80 -11.01 6.76 -8.68
C ARG A 80 -10.84 5.24 -8.58
N ASP A 81 -10.52 4.76 -7.37
CA ASP A 81 -10.56 3.34 -6.99
C ASP A 81 -12.03 2.91 -6.82
N ALA A 82 -12.36 1.64 -7.11
CA ALA A 82 -13.74 1.12 -7.11
C ALA A 82 -14.37 1.03 -5.71
N THR A 83 -13.54 0.99 -4.66
CA THR A 83 -13.93 0.84 -3.25
C THR A 83 -13.09 1.78 -2.38
N ASP A 84 -13.63 2.17 -1.23
CA ASP A 84 -12.91 2.92 -0.17
C ASP A 84 -11.87 2.06 0.58
N THR A 85 -11.99 0.74 0.43
CA THR A 85 -11.09 -0.26 1.00
C THR A 85 -10.12 -0.77 -0.05
N LEU A 86 -8.82 -0.70 0.24
CA LEU A 86 -7.76 -1.25 -0.61
C LEU A 86 -7.71 -2.78 -0.57
N TRP A 87 -7.52 -3.39 -1.73
CA TRP A 87 -7.28 -4.82 -1.84
C TRP A 87 -5.81 -5.14 -1.58
N LEU A 88 -5.54 -5.80 -0.45
CA LEU A 88 -4.18 -6.15 -0.02
C LEU A 88 -3.79 -7.60 -0.31
N ASP A 89 -4.75 -8.46 -0.67
CA ASP A 89 -4.59 -9.91 -0.82
C ASP A 89 -3.95 -10.35 -2.15
N GLY A 90 -3.41 -9.39 -2.88
CA GLY A 90 -2.74 -9.59 -4.16
C GLY A 90 -3.63 -9.31 -5.37
N ALA A 91 -3.01 -8.91 -6.47
CA ALA A 91 -3.71 -8.49 -7.68
C ALA A 91 -4.55 -9.62 -8.32
N ALA A 92 -4.15 -10.88 -8.13
CA ALA A 92 -4.84 -12.04 -8.69
C ALA A 92 -6.16 -12.39 -7.97
N THR A 93 -6.34 -11.97 -6.72
CA THR A 93 -7.51 -12.34 -5.89
C THR A 93 -8.56 -11.23 -5.84
N LYS A 94 -8.28 -10.10 -6.51
CA LYS A 94 -9.19 -8.95 -6.54
C LYS A 94 -10.58 -9.37 -6.99
N PRO A 95 -11.65 -8.92 -6.31
CA PRO A 95 -12.99 -9.06 -6.85
C PRO A 95 -13.02 -8.30 -8.17
N ALA A 96 -13.23 -9.03 -9.27
CA ALA A 96 -13.57 -8.40 -10.52
C ALA A 96 -14.87 -7.63 -10.28
N GLY A 97 -14.81 -6.31 -10.45
CA GLY A 97 -16.01 -5.48 -10.50
C GLY A 97 -16.90 -5.85 -11.66
#